data_AF-A0A660A873-F1
#
_entry.id   AF-A0A660A873-F1
#
_cell.length_a   1.000
_cell.length_b   1.000
_cell.length_c   1.000
_cell.angle_alpha   90.00
_cell.angle_beta   90.00
_cell.angle_gamma   90.00
#
_symmetry.space_group_name_H-M   'P 1'
#
loop_
_entity.id
_entity.type
_entity.pdbx_description
1 polymer ?
#
loop_
_entity_poly.entity_id
_entity_poly.type
_entity_poly.pdbx_seq_one_letter_code
_entity_poly.pdbx_strand_id
1 'polypeptide(L)'
;VTTFFFKEVDLFDLSKVYYAGIAFFALFLGTYAVVRLVGVLVHFFPIDYFDNQRAKVVSGILALLVSLLFVSMALSILATIPMPFIQNHLQASSLSRLLIEHFPPFTTVIHKLWIQAIV
;
A
#
# COMPACT_ATOMS: atom_id res chain seq x y z
N VAL A 1 2.83 -22.35 -14.58
CA VAL A 1 3.13 -21.57 -13.36
C VAL A 1 1.80 -21.20 -12.73
N THR A 2 1.55 -21.57 -11.48
CA THR A 2 0.27 -21.32 -10.77
C THR A 2 0.43 -20.11 -9.85
N THR A 3 -0.33 -19.04 -10.07
CA THR A 3 -0.40 -17.88 -9.18
C THR A 3 -1.55 -18.05 -8.19
N PHE A 4 -1.35 -17.67 -6.93
CA PHE A 4 -2.44 -17.70 -5.93
C PHE A 4 -3.24 -16.40 -5.94
N PHE A 5 -2.61 -15.28 -6.31
CA PHE A 5 -3.21 -13.95 -6.37
C PHE A 5 -3.30 -13.44 -7.83
N PHE A 6 -4.21 -12.48 -8.08
CA PHE A 6 -4.42 -11.82 -9.39
C PHE A 6 -4.69 -12.78 -10.57
N LYS A 7 -5.51 -13.82 -10.35
CA LYS A 7 -5.85 -14.83 -11.38
C LYS A 7 -6.65 -14.28 -12.57
N GLU A 8 -7.22 -13.10 -12.41
CA GLU A 8 -8.07 -12.43 -13.41
C GLU A 8 -7.24 -11.66 -14.45
N VAL A 9 -5.94 -11.46 -14.21
CA VAL A 9 -5.05 -10.73 -15.12
C VAL A 9 -4.16 -11.72 -15.86
N ASP A 10 -4.05 -11.55 -17.18
CA ASP A 10 -3.16 -12.36 -18.00
C ASP A 10 -1.71 -12.24 -17.51
N LEU A 11 -0.98 -13.36 -17.57
CA LEU A 11 0.37 -13.46 -17.02
C LEU A 11 1.34 -12.42 -17.64
N PHE A 12 1.08 -12.02 -18.88
CA PHE A 12 1.84 -10.98 -19.58
C PHE A 12 1.51 -9.57 -19.11
N ASP A 13 0.24 -9.29 -18.78
CA ASP A 13 -0.19 -8.00 -18.23
C ASP A 13 0.20 -7.82 -16.77
N LEU A 14 0.45 -8.92 -16.05
CA LEU A 14 0.97 -8.89 -14.69
C LEU A 14 2.30 -8.12 -14.58
N SER A 15 3.12 -8.16 -15.64
CA SER A 15 4.35 -7.35 -15.72
C SER A 15 4.06 -5.85 -15.79
N LYS A 16 3.00 -5.44 -16.51
CA LYS A 16 2.57 -4.04 -16.58
C LYS A 16 2.01 -3.57 -15.25
N VAL A 17 1.20 -4.42 -14.58
CA VAL A 17 0.67 -4.16 -13.23
C VAL A 17 1.82 -4.02 -12.22
N TYR A 18 2.86 -4.84 -12.32
CA TYR A 18 4.07 -4.73 -11.49
C TYR A 18 4.76 -3.35 -11.66
N TYR A 19 5.00 -2.93 -12.90
CA TYR A 19 5.64 -1.63 -13.16
C TYR A 19 4.76 -0.44 -12.72
N ALA A 20 3.45 -0.50 -12.96
CA ALA A 20 2.52 0.51 -12.47
C ALA A 20 2.50 0.57 -10.94
N GLY A 21 2.53 -0.59 -10.28
CA GLY A 21 2.62 -0.70 -8.83
C GLY A 21 3.88 -0.07 -8.26
N ILE A 22 5.05 -0.36 -8.87
CA ILE A 22 6.32 0.26 -8.47
C ILE A 22 6.30 1.77 -8.68
N ALA A 23 5.83 2.25 -9.83
CA ALA A 23 5.77 3.68 -10.13
C ALA A 23 4.90 4.42 -9.11
N PHE A 24 3.71 3.88 -8.82
CA PHE A 24 2.82 4.47 -7.83
C PHE A 24 3.39 4.38 -6.40
N PHE A 25 4.06 3.28 -6.04
CA PHE A 25 4.74 3.15 -4.75
C PHE A 25 5.88 4.16 -4.58
N ALA A 26 6.65 4.42 -5.64
CA ALA A 26 7.68 5.47 -5.62
C ALA A 26 7.08 6.87 -5.45
N LEU A 27 5.97 7.18 -6.15
CA LEU A 27 5.24 8.44 -5.98
C LEU A 27 4.67 8.58 -4.56
N PHE A 28 4.14 7.51 -3.99
CA PHE A 28 3.66 7.47 -2.60
C PHE A 28 4.80 7.78 -1.64
N LEU A 29 5.96 7.14 -1.80
CA LEU A 29 7.15 7.39 -0.97
C LEU A 29 7.63 8.84 -1.06
N GLY A 30 7.70 9.39 -2.28
CA GLY A 30 8.08 10.80 -2.49
C GLY A 30 7.10 11.76 -1.83
N THR A 31 5.80 11.55 -2.05
CA THR A 31 4.74 12.38 -1.46
C THR A 31 4.75 12.29 0.07
N TYR A 32 4.90 11.08 0.62
CA TYR A 32 4.99 10.86 2.06
C TYR A 32 6.21 11.57 2.67
N ALA A 33 7.36 11.50 2.00
CA ALA A 33 8.58 12.19 2.45
C ALA A 33 8.39 13.71 2.47
N VAL A 34 7.78 14.29 1.43
CA VAL A 34 7.47 15.73 1.36
C VAL A 34 6.51 16.13 2.48
N VAL A 35 5.39 15.42 2.65
CA VAL A 35 4.40 15.70 3.70
C VAL A 35 5.03 15.59 5.09
N ARG A 36 5.87 14.57 5.31
CA ARG A 36 6.55 14.38 6.60
C ARG A 36 7.58 15.47 6.86
N LEU A 37 8.31 15.91 5.85
CA LEU A 37 9.23 17.05 5.96
C LEU A 37 8.46 18.32 6.34
N VAL A 38 7.35 18.62 5.66
CA VAL A 38 6.49 19.75 6.00
C VAL A 38 5.97 19.63 7.44
N GLY A 39 5.51 18.45 7.86
CA GLY A 39 5.04 18.22 9.23
C GLY A 39 6.11 18.46 10.29
N VAL A 40 7.36 18.08 10.03
CA VAL A 40 8.50 18.39 10.91
C VAL A 40 8.74 19.90 10.97
N LEU A 41 8.65 20.61 9.84
CA LEU A 41 8.78 22.07 9.81
C LEU A 41 7.67 22.79 10.60
N VAL A 42 6.44 22.30 10.52
CA VAL A 42 5.30 22.85 11.28
C VAL A 42 5.53 22.76 12.79
N HIS A 43 6.22 21.73 13.27
CA HIS A 43 6.52 21.55 14.69
C HIS A 43 7.48 22.62 15.27
N PHE A 44 8.19 23.37 14.43
CA PHE A 44 9.03 24.49 14.89
C PHE A 44 8.22 25.73 15.26
N PHE A 45 6.97 25.84 14.80
CA PHE A 45 6.10 26.93 15.20
C PHE A 45 5.45 26.61 16.56
N PRO A 46 5.28 27.60 17.46
CA PRO A 46 4.65 27.41 18.77
C PRO A 46 3.12 27.30 18.63
N ILE A 47 2.65 26.21 18.03
CA ILE A 47 1.24 25.93 17.76
C ILE A 47 0.81 24.65 18.48
N ASP A 48 0.27 24.82 19.69
CA ASP A 48 -0.20 23.72 20.55
C ASP A 48 -1.67 23.32 20.32
N TYR A 49 -2.26 23.69 19.17
CA TYR A 49 -3.69 23.47 18.91
C TYR A 49 -4.10 21.98 18.91
N PHE A 50 -3.18 21.08 18.56
CA PHE A 50 -3.44 19.64 18.43
C PHE A 50 -2.95 18.78 19.61
N ASP A 51 -2.66 19.37 20.78
CA ASP A 51 -2.12 18.60 21.91
C ASP A 51 -3.18 17.81 22.72
N ASN A 52 -4.45 17.88 22.30
CA ASN A 52 -5.55 17.18 22.94
C ASN A 52 -5.47 15.65 22.76
N GLN A 53 -5.88 14.89 23.78
CA GLN A 53 -5.87 13.41 23.75
C GLN A 53 -6.62 12.84 22.54
N ARG A 54 -7.73 13.45 22.13
CA ARG A 54 -8.48 13.05 20.93
C ARG A 54 -7.66 13.20 19.65
N ALA A 55 -6.91 14.29 19.51
CA ALA A 55 -6.05 14.53 18.36
C ALA A 55 -4.86 13.53 18.32
N LYS A 56 -4.30 13.19 19.47
CA LYS A 56 -3.27 12.14 19.61
C LYS A 56 -3.78 10.77 19.19
N VAL A 57 -4.99 10.39 19.59
CA VAL A 57 -5.61 9.12 19.19
C VAL A 57 -5.91 9.09 17.69
N VAL A 58 -6.52 10.15 17.16
CA VAL A 58 -6.84 10.24 15.72
C VAL A 58 -5.58 10.19 14.85
N SER A 59 -4.51 10.90 15.24
CA SER A 59 -3.23 10.85 14.53
C SER A 59 -2.55 9.48 14.63
N GLY A 60 -2.66 8.80 15.78
CA GLY A 60 -2.18 7.42 15.92
C GLY A 60 -2.91 6.44 15.00
N ILE A 61 -4.24 6.51 14.94
CA ILE A 61 -5.05 5.70 14.01
C ILE A 61 -4.67 6.01 12.57
N LEU A 62 -4.51 7.28 12.22
CA LEU A 62 -4.12 7.68 10.86
C LEU A 62 -2.73 7.17 10.49
N ALA A 63 -1.77 7.22 11.43
CA ALA A 63 -0.42 6.68 11.23
C ALA A 63 -0.44 5.17 11.01
N LEU A 64 -1.29 4.44 11.74
CA LEU A 64 -1.51 2.99 11.52
C LEU A 64 -2.14 2.71 10.16
N LEU A 65 -3.12 3.50 9.72
CA LEU A 65 -3.72 3.32 8.39
C LEU A 65 -2.71 3.57 7.27
N VAL A 66 -1.87 4.59 7.38
CA VAL A 66 -0.81 4.89 6.41
C VAL A 66 0.26 3.79 6.38
N SER A 67 0.64 3.24 7.54
CA SER A 67 1.61 2.14 7.59
C SER A 67 1.04 0.83 7.02
N LEU A 68 -0.24 0.52 7.30
CA LEU A 68 -0.93 -0.62 6.71
C LEU A 68 -1.07 -0.48 5.19
N LEU A 69 -1.35 0.72 4.68
CA LEU A 69 -1.36 0.99 3.24
C LEU A 69 0.01 0.71 2.61
N PHE A 70 1.08 1.21 3.22
CA PHE A 70 2.44 0.98 2.75
C PHE A 70 2.77 -0.52 2.67
N VAL A 71 2.47 -1.27 3.73
CA VAL A 71 2.69 -2.73 3.76
C VAL A 71 1.82 -3.45 2.73
N SER A 72 0.54 -3.09 2.62
CA SER A 72 -0.39 -3.66 1.63
C SER A 72 0.15 -3.48 0.21
N MET A 73 0.59 -2.27 -0.16
CA MET A 73 1.18 -2.00 -1.48
C MET A 73 2.42 -2.84 -1.75
N ALA A 74 3.35 -2.92 -0.78
CA ALA A 74 4.56 -3.71 -0.93
C ALA A 74 4.27 -5.20 -1.13
N LEU A 75 3.33 -5.75 -0.35
CA LEU A 75 2.87 -7.13 -0.48
C LEU A 75 2.15 -7.38 -1.81
N SER A 76 1.32 -6.44 -2.27
CA SER A 76 0.64 -6.51 -3.56
C SER A 76 1.63 -6.52 -4.73
N ILE A 77 2.68 -5.68 -4.70
CA ILE A 77 3.75 -5.71 -5.71
C ILE A 77 4.43 -7.09 -5.69
N LEU A 78 4.76 -7.61 -4.51
CA LEU A 78 5.39 -8.92 -4.39
C LEU A 78 4.48 -10.06 -4.91
N ALA A 79 3.16 -9.94 -4.69
CA ALA A 79 2.15 -10.88 -5.17
C ALA A 79 1.95 -10.84 -6.69
N THR A 80 2.37 -9.79 -7.39
CA THR A 80 2.41 -9.78 -8.87
C THR A 80 3.58 -10.58 -9.45
N ILE A 81 4.57 -10.97 -8.64
CA ILE A 81 5.67 -11.81 -9.12
C ILE A 81 5.20 -13.28 -9.12
N PRO A 82 5.11 -13.97 -10.27
CA PRO A 82 4.55 -15.32 -10.37
C PRO A 82 5.56 -16.40 -9.98
N MET A 83 6.21 -16.26 -8.82
CA MET A 83 7.21 -17.19 -8.30
C MET A 83 6.61 -18.07 -7.19
N PRO A 84 6.63 -19.42 -7.32
CA PRO A 84 5.99 -20.32 -6.35
C PRO A 84 6.44 -20.11 -4.90
N PHE A 85 7.74 -19.82 -4.69
CA PHE A 85 8.29 -19.53 -3.36
C PHE A 85 7.62 -18.32 -2.71
N ILE A 86 7.50 -17.21 -3.44
CA ILE A 86 6.87 -15.97 -2.97
C ILE A 86 5.37 -16.21 -2.73
N GLN A 87 4.70 -16.83 -3.70
CA GLN A 87 3.26 -17.05 -3.70
C GLN A 87 2.83 -17.96 -2.55
N ASN A 88 3.58 -19.04 -2.26
CA ASN A 88 3.33 -19.91 -1.12
C ASN A 88 3.54 -19.19 0.22
N HIS A 89 4.58 -18.37 0.33
CA HIS A 89 4.87 -17.65 1.58
C HIS A 89 3.81 -16.60 1.90
N LEU A 90 3.35 -15.86 0.89
CA LEU A 90 2.24 -14.92 1.03
C LEU A 90 0.94 -15.67 1.34
N GLN A 91 0.61 -16.73 0.59
CA GLN A 91 -0.64 -17.47 0.80
C GLN A 91 -0.73 -18.13 2.19
N ALA A 92 0.40 -18.53 2.79
CA ALA A 92 0.45 -19.06 4.15
C ALA A 92 0.10 -18.01 5.22
N SER A 93 0.33 -16.72 4.95
CA SER A 93 0.08 -15.63 5.91
C SER A 93 -1.33 -15.06 5.78
N SER A 94 -2.16 -15.28 6.81
CA SER A 94 -3.50 -14.69 6.91
C SER A 94 -3.50 -13.17 6.85
N LEU A 95 -2.47 -12.51 7.40
CA LEU A 95 -2.35 -11.06 7.38
C LEU A 95 -2.12 -10.55 5.95
N SER A 96 -1.26 -11.22 5.18
CA SER A 96 -1.00 -10.81 3.80
C SER A 96 -2.20 -11.05 2.89
N ARG A 97 -2.92 -12.16 3.06
CA ARG A 97 -4.20 -12.41 2.36
C ARG A 97 -5.22 -11.33 2.67
N LEU A 98 -5.36 -10.94 3.94
CA LEU A 98 -6.26 -9.88 4.35
C LEU A 98 -5.88 -8.55 3.69
N LEU A 99 -4.61 -8.15 3.76
CA LEU A 99 -4.12 -6.88 3.20
C LEU A 99 -4.16 -6.79 1.69
N ILE A 100 -3.98 -7.91 0.98
CA ILE A 100 -4.00 -7.93 -0.49
C ILE A 100 -5.44 -7.98 -1.01
N GLU A 101 -6.28 -8.86 -0.46
CA GLU A 101 -7.59 -9.19 -1.06
C GLU A 101 -8.79 -8.54 -0.36
N HIS A 102 -8.72 -8.26 0.94
CA HIS A 102 -9.91 -7.99 1.76
C HIS A 102 -9.80 -6.72 2.62
N PHE A 103 -8.89 -5.79 2.31
CA PHE A 103 -8.67 -4.58 3.11
C PHE A 103 -9.09 -3.30 2.38
N PRO A 104 -10.41 -3.02 2.25
CA PRO A 104 -10.88 -1.74 1.74
C PRO A 104 -10.53 -0.60 2.72
N PRO A 105 -10.25 0.63 2.23
CA PRO A 105 -10.33 1.07 0.83
C PRO A 105 -9.08 0.75 -0.02
N PHE A 106 -8.03 0.20 0.58
CA PHE A 106 -6.72 0.07 -0.04
C PHE A 106 -6.72 -0.90 -1.23
N THR A 107 -7.34 -2.07 -1.08
CA THR A 107 -7.51 -3.03 -2.19
C THR A 107 -8.23 -2.39 -3.38
N THR A 108 -9.25 -1.55 -3.13
CA THR A 108 -9.99 -0.85 -4.19
C THR A 108 -9.13 0.17 -4.91
N VAL A 109 -8.32 0.95 -4.18
CA VAL A 109 -7.39 1.94 -4.77
C VAL A 109 -6.35 1.25 -5.64
N ILE A 110 -5.73 0.18 -5.14
CA ILE A 110 -4.75 -0.61 -5.88
C ILE A 110 -5.37 -1.18 -7.17
N HIS A 111 -6.56 -1.79 -7.07
CA HIS A 111 -7.23 -2.39 -8.23
C HIS A 111 -7.59 -1.33 -9.30
N LYS A 112 -8.10 -0.17 -8.88
CA LYS A 112 -8.41 0.92 -9.82
C LYS A 112 -7.17 1.52 -10.47
N LEU A 113 -6.13 1.80 -9.69
CA LEU A 113 -4.97 2.54 -10.19
C LEU A 113 -3.98 1.65 -10.95
N TRP A 114 -3.86 0.37 -10.58
CA TRP A 114 -2.82 -0.49 -11.13
C TRP A 114 -3.36 -1.50 -12.15
N ILE A 115 -4.64 -1.88 -12.07
CA ILE A 115 -5.23 -2.90 -12.94
C ILE A 115 -6.14 -2.26 -13.99
N GLN A 116 -7.16 -1.49 -13.57
CA GLN A 116 -8.09 -0.84 -14.50
C GLN A 116 -7.47 0.26 -15.36
N ALA A 117 -6.29 0.78 -14.99
CA ALA A 117 -5.56 1.74 -15.83
C ALA A 117 -4.87 1.08 -17.04
N ILE A 118 -4.73 -0.24 -17.04
CA ILE A 118 -3.93 -1.00 -18.01
C ILE A 118 -4.80 -1.89 -18.91
N VAL A 119 -5.89 -2.42 -18.35
CA VAL A 119 -6.89 -3.26 -19.03
C VAL A 119 -8.08 -2.40 -19.44
#